data_AF-A0A0J1FDY8-F1
#
_entry.id   AF-A0A0J1FDY8-F1
#
_cell.length_a   1.000
_cell.length_b   1.000
_cell.length_c   1.000
_cell.angle_alpha   90.00
_cell.angle_beta   90.00
_cell.angle_gamma   90.00
#
_symmetry.space_group_name_H-M   'P 1'
#
loop_
_entity.id
_entity.type
_entity.pdbx_description
1 polymer ?
#
loop_
_entity_poly.entity_id
_entity_poly.type
_entity_poly.pdbx_seq_one_letter_code
_entity_poly.pdbx_strand_id
1 'polypeptide(L)'
;MSVSLYQLPTYDLKMDNNKWLVTIGISRAHVHLSQQHVEELFGQGYHLKVLRELGQAGQFACKETVTVVGPKGVLQKVRIIGPARAQTQVELSRTDTFTVGIDAPYRNSGDLRGTPGCVLVGPEGMLILEEGCMIAKAHIHLLAQEAKSLGLADRDQVDILIKGEKTVSYNDVLVRLVSAGMTEFHIDTDEANAAGVDTGDLALIKHKEIVIKDGLGNIREVDADNIRFVQSKGPQDRYFQEGMRILRTVFEYSASEQQEMTQKVLDNGKMVPNQYYIFMALEKDKVIGVACFYWMHRACLAYLEHICILPEYRNRGIGSFFYHKVVSFMEKNHPEIEGMLLEVSQTREGLDARKHFFLNLGAIPVDTNFYPSDRLKLGQELMLMFKPETVDARLNTAIMEKVLQTLVQIL
;
A
#
# COMPACT_ATOMS: atom_id res chain seq x y z
N MET A 1 40.32 21.52 -16.71
CA MET A 1 38.92 21.82 -17.04
C MET A 1 38.07 20.73 -16.41
N SER A 2 37.49 21.04 -15.25
CA SER A 2 36.66 20.12 -14.48
C SER A 2 35.33 19.91 -15.18
N VAL A 3 35.01 18.65 -15.48
CA VAL A 3 33.72 18.25 -16.01
C VAL A 3 32.68 18.47 -14.92
N SER A 4 31.77 19.41 -15.16
CA SER A 4 30.61 19.68 -14.32
C SER A 4 29.79 18.39 -14.20
N LEU A 5 29.74 17.83 -13.00
CA LEU A 5 28.77 16.80 -12.63
C LEU A 5 27.38 17.32 -12.96
N TYR A 6 26.62 16.55 -13.72
CA TYR A 6 25.20 16.74 -13.92
C TYR A 6 24.53 16.88 -12.55
N GLN A 7 24.06 18.08 -12.22
CA GLN A 7 23.08 18.26 -11.15
C GLN A 7 21.81 17.53 -11.60
N LEU A 8 21.60 16.32 -11.08
CA LEU A 8 20.29 15.67 -11.13
C LEU A 8 19.28 16.64 -10.49
N PRO A 9 18.07 16.80 -11.06
CA PRO A 9 17.05 17.63 -10.44
C PRO A 9 16.79 17.11 -9.03
N THR A 10 17.00 17.96 -8.04
CA THR A 10 16.67 17.70 -6.64
C THR A 10 15.18 17.39 -6.57
N TYR A 11 14.83 16.16 -6.14
CA TYR A 11 13.47 15.73 -5.88
C TYR A 11 12.88 16.58 -4.75
N ASP A 12 12.27 17.70 -5.08
CA ASP A 12 11.60 18.51 -4.08
C ASP A 12 10.17 18.01 -3.93
N LEU A 13 9.95 17.12 -2.95
CA LEU A 13 8.60 16.71 -2.55
C LEU A 13 7.79 17.92 -2.03
N LYS A 14 8.41 19.08 -1.80
CA LYS A 14 7.77 20.33 -1.35
C LYS A 14 7.00 21.05 -2.47
N MET A 15 6.15 20.35 -3.20
CA MET A 15 5.07 21.04 -3.91
C MET A 15 3.92 21.26 -2.92
N ASP A 16 3.47 22.51 -2.82
CA ASP A 16 2.44 23.00 -1.90
C ASP A 16 1.25 22.03 -1.74
N ASN A 17 0.92 21.69 -0.49
CA ASN A 17 -0.28 20.94 -0.08
C ASN A 17 -0.49 19.55 -0.70
N ASN A 18 0.55 18.75 -0.89
CA ASN A 18 0.37 17.33 -1.22
C ASN A 18 -0.14 16.55 0.01
N LYS A 19 -1.42 16.15 -0.02
CA LYS A 19 -2.09 15.46 1.10
C LYS A 19 -1.50 14.09 1.43
N TRP A 20 -0.74 13.49 0.49
CA TRP A 20 -0.13 12.16 0.65
C TRP A 20 1.25 12.20 1.31
N LEU A 21 1.78 13.39 1.60
CA LEU A 21 3.03 13.53 2.34
C LEU A 21 2.79 13.44 3.83
N VAL A 22 3.61 12.66 4.49
CA VAL A 22 3.62 12.49 5.94
C VAL A 22 5.02 12.78 6.47
N THR A 23 5.10 13.51 7.58
CA THR A 23 6.36 13.78 8.26
C THR A 23 6.91 12.52 8.92
N ILE A 24 8.21 12.29 8.83
CA ILE A 24 8.90 11.17 9.45
C ILE A 24 9.27 11.54 10.90
N GLY A 25 8.83 10.70 11.84
CA GLY A 25 9.21 10.74 13.25
C GLY A 25 10.14 9.58 13.60
N ILE A 26 11.37 9.88 14.03
CA ILE A 26 12.35 8.82 14.37
C ILE A 26 12.36 8.58 15.87
N SER A 27 12.10 7.34 16.25
CA SER A 27 12.10 6.90 17.64
C SER A 27 13.44 6.27 18.01
N ARG A 28 14.12 6.85 19.00
CA ARG A 28 15.24 6.19 19.70
C ARG A 28 14.70 5.23 20.75
N ALA A 29 15.56 4.38 21.30
CA ALA A 29 15.22 3.56 22.46
C ALA A 29 14.62 4.41 23.59
N HIS A 30 13.46 3.99 24.07
CA HIS A 30 12.72 4.70 25.10
C HIS A 30 11.82 3.78 25.93
N VAL A 31 11.34 4.30 27.06
CA VAL A 31 10.50 3.56 28.00
C VAL A 31 9.21 4.32 28.30
N HIS A 32 8.10 3.63 28.26
CA HIS A 32 6.86 4.06 28.92
C HIS A 32 6.75 3.33 30.26
N LEU A 33 6.39 4.03 31.33
CA LEU A 33 6.30 3.44 32.67
C LEU A 33 4.85 3.42 33.17
N SER A 34 4.50 2.40 33.96
CA SER A 34 3.34 2.47 34.85
C SER A 34 3.60 3.42 36.02
N GLN A 35 2.56 3.98 36.63
CA GLN A 35 2.74 4.85 37.80
C GLN A 35 3.43 4.13 38.96
N GLN A 36 3.10 2.84 39.17
CA GLN A 36 3.80 2.01 40.17
C GLN A 36 5.31 1.94 39.88
N HIS A 37 5.70 1.66 38.63
CA HIS A 37 7.11 1.56 38.27
C HIS A 37 7.82 2.92 38.25
N VAL A 38 7.10 4.03 38.04
CA VAL A 38 7.64 5.38 38.28
C VAL A 38 8.06 5.51 39.75
N GLU A 39 7.21 5.09 40.68
CA GLU A 39 7.49 5.22 42.12
C GLU A 39 8.60 4.27 42.59
N GLU A 40 8.69 3.06 42.04
CA GLU A 40 9.80 2.12 42.36
C GLU A 40 11.17 2.65 41.89
N LEU A 41 11.21 3.35 40.75
CA LEU A 41 12.46 3.83 40.15
C LEU A 41 12.87 5.23 40.63
N PHE A 42 11.90 6.07 41.03
CA PHE A 42 12.12 7.49 41.34
C PHE A 42 11.58 7.95 42.70
N GLY A 43 10.99 7.04 43.50
CA GLY A 43 10.50 7.30 44.85
C GLY A 43 8.97 7.42 44.95
N GLN A 44 8.44 7.13 46.14
CA GLN A 44 7.00 7.12 46.40
C GLN A 44 6.33 8.46 46.08
N GLY A 45 5.19 8.42 45.38
CA GLY A 45 4.44 9.60 44.94
C GLY A 45 5.13 10.47 43.88
N TYR A 46 6.17 9.97 43.20
CA TYR A 46 6.87 10.75 42.18
C TYR A 46 6.02 10.95 40.92
N HIS A 47 6.09 12.16 40.35
CA HIS A 47 5.46 12.52 39.08
C HIS A 47 6.52 12.90 38.04
N LEU A 48 6.42 12.27 36.86
CA LEU A 48 7.31 12.51 35.73
C LEU A 48 7.29 13.99 35.31
N LYS A 49 8.47 14.54 35.01
CA LYS A 49 8.62 15.96 34.68
C LYS A 49 8.78 16.15 33.19
N VAL A 50 7.96 17.02 32.61
CA VAL A 50 8.04 17.37 31.19
C VAL A 50 9.40 17.98 30.87
N LEU A 51 10.10 17.40 29.88
CA LEU A 51 11.26 18.01 29.22
C LEU A 51 10.82 18.76 27.97
N ARG A 52 10.02 18.10 27.10
CA ARG A 52 9.39 18.70 25.91
C ARG A 52 8.16 17.89 25.50
N GLU A 53 7.17 18.57 24.93
CA GLU A 53 6.04 17.93 24.25
C GLU A 53 6.50 17.21 22.98
N LEU A 54 5.77 16.17 22.58
CA LEU A 54 5.96 15.44 21.33
C LEU A 54 4.81 15.74 20.35
N GLY A 55 4.94 15.30 19.09
CA GLY A 55 3.92 15.54 18.06
C GLY A 55 2.57 14.90 18.37
N GLN A 56 2.56 13.81 19.13
CA GLN A 56 1.32 13.12 19.54
C GLN A 56 0.72 13.79 20.77
N ALA A 57 -0.57 14.14 20.71
CA ALA A 57 -1.23 14.97 21.71
C ALA A 57 -1.12 14.38 23.13
N GLY A 58 -0.63 15.20 24.06
CA GLY A 58 -0.46 14.84 25.46
C GLY A 58 0.70 13.87 25.74
N GLN A 59 1.50 13.47 24.74
CA GLN A 59 2.73 12.72 24.95
C GLN A 59 3.91 13.68 25.11
N PHE A 60 4.80 13.39 26.05
CA PHE A 60 5.97 14.23 26.30
C PHE A 60 7.22 13.39 26.60
N ALA A 61 8.38 13.87 26.16
CA ALA A 61 9.63 13.35 26.68
C ALA A 61 9.84 13.87 28.10
N CYS A 62 10.21 12.99 29.02
CA CYS A 62 10.45 13.32 30.42
C CYS A 62 11.90 13.80 30.64
N LYS A 63 12.16 14.56 31.70
CA LYS A 63 13.55 14.92 32.11
C LYS A 63 14.31 13.68 32.57
N GLU A 64 13.59 12.75 33.17
CA GLU A 64 14.06 11.48 33.67
C GLU A 64 14.55 10.55 32.54
N THR A 65 15.53 9.72 32.90
CA THR A 65 16.01 8.60 32.10
C THR A 65 16.24 7.40 33.00
N VAL A 66 16.26 6.21 32.41
CA VAL A 66 16.58 4.96 33.09
C VAL A 66 17.74 4.26 32.39
N THR A 67 18.36 3.31 33.09
CA THR A 67 19.26 2.34 32.45
C THR A 67 18.50 1.05 32.20
N VAL A 68 18.53 0.56 30.96
CA VAL A 68 17.99 -0.74 30.56
C VAL A 68 19.12 -1.75 30.59
N VAL A 69 18.99 -2.80 31.41
CA VAL A 69 19.98 -3.86 31.59
C VAL A 69 19.40 -5.16 31.06
N GLY A 70 20.08 -5.76 30.08
CA GLY A 70 19.79 -7.10 29.59
C GLY A 70 20.91 -8.08 29.94
N PRO A 71 20.77 -9.36 29.54
CA PRO A 71 21.71 -10.42 29.87
C PRO A 71 23.15 -10.19 29.39
N LYS A 72 23.33 -9.42 28.31
CA LYS A 72 24.64 -9.19 27.67
C LYS A 72 25.22 -7.82 27.97
N GLY A 73 24.38 -6.80 28.16
CA GLY A 73 24.84 -5.43 28.23
C GLY A 73 23.79 -4.45 28.72
N VAL A 74 24.14 -3.17 28.63
CA VAL A 74 23.35 -2.08 29.20
C VAL A 74 23.17 -0.95 28.19
N LEU A 75 21.99 -0.32 28.21
CA LEU A 75 21.72 0.95 27.56
C LEU A 75 21.46 1.99 28.63
N GLN A 76 22.34 2.98 28.70
CA GLN A 76 22.26 4.06 29.67
C GLN A 76 21.47 5.24 29.12
N LYS A 77 20.88 6.05 30.01
CA LYS A 77 20.20 7.30 29.69
C LYS A 77 19.05 7.11 28.68
N VAL A 78 18.35 5.97 28.77
CA VAL A 78 17.18 5.67 27.95
C VAL A 78 16.03 6.58 28.39
N ARG A 79 15.45 7.31 27.43
CA ARG A 79 14.46 8.36 27.71
C ARG A 79 13.13 7.75 28.16
N ILE A 80 12.49 8.36 29.16
CA ILE A 80 11.09 8.05 29.49
C ILE A 80 10.16 8.94 28.67
N ILE A 81 9.11 8.36 28.10
CA ILE A 81 8.03 9.06 27.43
C ILE A 81 6.76 8.98 28.28
N GLY A 82 6.30 10.14 28.73
CA GLY A 82 5.09 10.30 29.54
C GLY A 82 3.84 10.59 28.71
N PRO A 83 2.66 10.60 29.36
CA PRO A 83 2.45 10.35 30.78
C PRO A 83 2.64 8.87 31.15
N ALA A 84 2.57 8.56 32.44
CA ALA A 84 2.52 7.17 32.89
C ALA A 84 1.35 6.42 32.23
N ARG A 85 1.59 5.17 31.84
CA ARG A 85 0.62 4.29 31.18
C ARG A 85 0.10 3.21 32.14
N ALA A 86 -0.80 2.36 31.66
CA ALA A 86 -1.27 1.21 32.44
C ALA A 86 -0.17 0.14 32.62
N GLN A 87 0.70 -0.04 31.61
CA GLN A 87 1.76 -1.04 31.62
C GLN A 87 3.09 -0.42 31.19
N THR A 88 4.19 -0.93 31.74
CA THR A 88 5.54 -0.54 31.32
C THR A 88 5.91 -1.22 30.00
N GLN A 89 6.52 -0.45 29.11
CA GLN A 89 6.93 -0.90 27.78
C GLN A 89 8.31 -0.30 27.45
N VAL A 90 9.20 -1.14 26.93
CA VAL A 90 10.55 -0.75 26.51
C VAL A 90 10.64 -0.97 25.01
N GLU A 91 10.76 0.14 24.27
CA GLU A 91 10.91 0.11 22.81
C GLU A 91 12.40 0.22 22.47
N LEU A 92 12.90 -0.75 21.72
CA LEU A 92 14.31 -0.89 21.31
C LEU A 92 14.41 -0.94 19.79
N SER A 93 15.53 -0.48 19.22
CA SER A 93 15.89 -0.85 17.84
C SER A 93 16.45 -2.27 17.78
N ARG A 94 16.58 -2.85 16.57
CA ARG A 94 17.23 -4.16 16.41
C ARG A 94 18.72 -4.11 16.80
N THR A 95 19.40 -2.99 16.61
CA THR A 95 20.78 -2.81 17.07
C THR A 95 20.86 -2.78 18.60
N ASP A 96 19.90 -2.15 19.25
CA ASP A 96 19.81 -2.10 20.72
C ASP A 96 19.65 -3.52 21.31
N THR A 97 18.82 -4.37 20.69
CA THR A 97 18.60 -5.74 21.18
C THR A 97 19.88 -6.56 21.24
N PHE A 98 20.77 -6.43 20.25
CA PHE A 98 22.08 -7.10 20.26
C PHE A 98 23.03 -6.55 21.31
N THR A 99 22.88 -5.28 21.68
CA THR A 99 23.68 -4.60 22.69
C THR A 99 23.32 -5.09 24.09
N VAL A 100 22.03 -5.14 24.42
CA VAL A 100 21.55 -5.60 25.74
C VAL A 100 21.42 -7.13 25.82
N GLY A 101 21.34 -7.82 24.68
CA GLY A 101 21.16 -9.28 24.62
C GLY A 101 19.74 -9.74 24.91
N ILE A 102 18.73 -8.97 24.49
CA ILE A 102 17.31 -9.28 24.67
C ILE A 102 16.73 -9.64 23.30
N ASP A 103 16.14 -10.82 23.14
CA ASP A 103 15.50 -11.23 21.88
C ASP A 103 14.08 -10.65 21.75
N ALA A 104 14.00 -9.33 21.59
CA ALA A 104 12.74 -8.59 21.56
C ALA A 104 12.02 -8.77 20.20
N PRO A 105 10.73 -9.15 20.17
CA PRO A 105 9.98 -9.32 18.93
C PRO A 105 9.48 -7.97 18.37
N TYR A 106 9.19 -7.94 17.06
CA TYR A 106 8.49 -6.82 16.43
C TYR A 106 7.01 -6.81 16.83
N ARG A 107 6.55 -5.73 17.46
CA ARG A 107 5.16 -5.59 17.96
C ARG A 107 4.57 -4.22 17.64
N ASN A 108 3.24 -4.14 17.69
CA ASN A 108 2.55 -2.86 17.81
C ASN A 108 2.59 -2.40 19.28
N SER A 109 2.64 -1.10 19.51
CA SER A 109 2.64 -0.52 20.86
C SER A 109 1.42 -1.06 21.66
N GLY A 110 1.64 -1.53 22.88
CA GLY A 110 0.63 -2.16 23.73
C GLY A 110 0.45 -3.68 23.56
N ASP A 111 1.02 -4.30 22.52
CA ASP A 111 1.01 -5.76 22.35
C ASP A 111 2.22 -6.40 23.05
N LEU A 112 2.15 -6.45 24.38
CA LEU A 112 3.28 -6.85 25.25
C LEU A 112 3.30 -8.33 25.65
N ARG A 113 2.21 -9.08 25.39
CA ARG A 113 2.07 -10.43 25.89
C ARG A 113 3.16 -11.35 25.35
N GLY A 114 3.85 -12.05 26.25
CA GLY A 114 4.91 -13.00 25.90
C GLY A 114 6.13 -12.34 25.26
N THR A 115 6.30 -11.03 25.46
CA THR A 115 7.56 -10.35 25.15
C THR A 115 8.57 -10.60 26.27
N PRO A 116 9.89 -10.58 25.99
CA PRO A 116 10.88 -10.69 27.03
C PRO A 116 10.89 -9.46 27.94
N GLY A 117 11.49 -9.65 29.11
CA GLY A 117 11.71 -8.62 30.11
C GLY A 117 13.11 -8.03 30.10
N CYS A 118 13.37 -7.14 31.06
CA CYS A 118 14.68 -6.56 31.34
C CYS A 118 14.77 -6.08 32.79
N VAL A 119 15.93 -5.61 33.22
CA VAL A 119 16.05 -4.85 34.46
C VAL A 119 16.12 -3.36 34.14
N LEU A 120 15.23 -2.58 34.75
CA LEU A 120 15.25 -1.12 34.68
C LEU A 120 15.89 -0.57 35.96
N VAL A 121 16.85 0.35 35.82
CA VAL A 121 17.53 0.99 36.95
C VAL A 121 17.29 2.49 36.91
N GLY A 122 16.71 3.01 38.00
CA GLY A 122 16.50 4.42 38.28
C GLY A 122 17.35 4.90 39.46
N PRO A 123 17.24 6.17 39.84
CA PRO A 123 18.02 6.74 40.95
C PRO A 123 17.65 6.16 42.33
N GLU A 124 16.38 5.78 42.55
CA GLU A 124 15.89 5.34 43.86
C GLU A 124 15.77 3.80 43.96
N GLY A 125 15.97 3.07 42.86
CA GLY A 125 15.80 1.61 42.86
C GLY A 125 15.99 0.95 41.50
N MET A 126 15.75 -0.36 41.49
CA MET A 126 15.70 -1.17 40.28
C MET A 126 14.43 -2.00 40.24
N LEU A 127 13.95 -2.29 39.03
CA LEU A 127 12.78 -3.10 38.75
C LEU A 127 13.18 -4.24 37.81
N ILE A 128 12.78 -5.47 38.15
CA ILE A 128 12.82 -6.61 37.23
C ILE A 128 11.49 -6.64 36.49
N LEU A 129 11.52 -6.30 35.21
CA LEU A 129 10.38 -6.38 34.32
C LEU A 129 10.35 -7.77 33.70
N GLU A 130 9.28 -8.54 33.87
CA GLU A 130 9.16 -9.90 33.31
C GLU A 130 8.76 -9.91 31.83
N GLU A 131 7.93 -8.95 31.41
CA GLU A 131 7.50 -8.74 30.03
C GLU A 131 7.43 -7.23 29.71
N GLY A 132 7.74 -6.86 28.46
CA GLY A 132 7.54 -5.49 27.97
C GLY A 132 8.59 -4.98 26.99
N CYS A 133 9.65 -5.74 26.69
CA CYS A 133 10.67 -5.35 25.71
C CYS A 133 10.26 -5.74 24.29
N MET A 134 10.22 -4.77 23.38
CA MET A 134 9.79 -4.95 21.99
C MET A 134 10.59 -4.08 21.02
N ILE A 135 10.61 -4.47 19.75
CA ILE A 135 10.95 -3.59 18.64
C ILE A 135 9.64 -3.04 18.07
N ALA A 136 9.50 -1.72 17.99
CA ALA A 136 8.29 -1.11 17.47
C ALA A 136 8.18 -1.32 15.96
N LYS A 137 7.05 -1.83 15.48
CA LYS A 137 6.76 -1.87 14.03
C LYS A 137 6.52 -0.46 13.50
N ALA A 138 7.04 -0.17 12.32
CA ALA A 138 6.72 1.05 11.58
C ALA A 138 5.19 1.25 11.44
N HIS A 139 4.72 2.46 11.67
CA HIS A 139 3.29 2.79 11.64
C HIS A 139 3.06 4.28 11.39
N ILE A 140 1.84 4.64 11.00
CA ILE A 140 1.44 6.04 10.82
C ILE A 140 0.41 6.39 11.90
N HIS A 141 0.66 7.47 12.63
CA HIS A 141 -0.41 8.19 13.30
C HIS A 141 -1.06 9.11 12.27
N LEU A 142 -2.38 9.01 12.09
CA LEU A 142 -3.11 9.79 11.09
C LEU A 142 -4.29 10.50 11.74
N LEU A 143 -4.38 11.82 11.59
CA LEU A 143 -5.53 12.57 12.11
C LEU A 143 -6.81 12.13 11.41
N ALA A 144 -7.89 11.91 12.17
CA ALA A 144 -9.15 11.43 11.62
C ALA A 144 -9.73 12.32 10.49
N GLN A 145 -9.45 13.63 10.52
CA GLN A 145 -9.87 14.56 9.47
C GLN A 145 -9.09 14.36 8.16
N GLU A 146 -7.80 14.05 8.24
CA GLU A 146 -6.93 13.77 7.10
C GLU A 146 -7.16 12.37 6.55
N ALA A 147 -7.43 11.39 7.42
CA ALA A 147 -7.84 10.05 7.00
C ALA A 147 -9.04 10.09 6.05
N LYS A 148 -10.03 10.96 6.34
CA LYS A 148 -11.18 11.16 5.47
C LYS A 148 -10.81 11.73 4.09
N SER A 149 -9.84 12.64 3.99
CA SER A 149 -9.40 13.19 2.70
C SER A 149 -8.52 12.23 1.90
N LEU A 150 -7.89 11.27 2.58
CA LEU A 150 -7.10 10.17 2.00
C LEU A 150 -7.92 8.91 1.72
N GLY A 151 -9.17 8.84 2.19
CA GLY A 151 -10.00 7.64 2.07
C GLY A 151 -9.50 6.45 2.89
N LEU A 152 -8.73 6.72 3.96
CA LEU A 152 -8.16 5.71 4.86
C LEU A 152 -9.02 5.57 6.13
N ALA A 153 -9.10 4.35 6.63
CA ALA A 153 -9.72 3.98 7.89
C ALA A 153 -8.67 3.56 8.95
N ASP A 154 -9.11 3.46 10.20
CA ASP A 154 -8.26 2.92 11.26
C ASP A 154 -7.90 1.46 10.95
N ARG A 155 -6.64 1.12 11.16
CA ARG A 155 -6.05 -0.20 10.89
C ARG A 155 -5.90 -0.58 9.43
N ASP A 156 -6.15 0.32 8.49
CA ASP A 156 -5.74 0.11 7.10
C ASP A 156 -4.24 -0.09 6.99
N GLN A 157 -3.83 -0.76 5.92
CA GLN A 157 -2.43 -0.96 5.56
C GLN A 157 -2.11 -0.16 4.31
N VAL A 158 -1.03 0.62 4.40
CA VAL A 158 -0.53 1.44 3.29
C VAL A 158 0.93 1.13 3.02
N ASP A 159 1.37 1.39 1.80
CA ASP A 159 2.79 1.40 1.50
C ASP A 159 3.34 2.81 1.78
N ILE A 160 4.61 2.90 2.16
CA ILE A 160 5.31 4.18 2.35
C ILE A 160 6.54 4.21 1.46
N LEU A 161 6.70 5.29 0.69
CA LEU A 161 7.88 5.54 -0.11
C LEU A 161 8.67 6.70 0.47
N ILE A 162 9.93 6.42 0.79
CA ILE A 162 10.92 7.43 1.13
C ILE A 162 11.82 7.64 -0.08
N LYS A 163 12.04 8.90 -0.45
CA LYS A 163 12.97 9.32 -1.51
C LYS A 163 13.95 10.34 -0.95
N GLY A 164 15.22 9.96 -0.88
CA GLY A 164 16.34 10.85 -0.56
C GLY A 164 17.59 10.37 -1.30
N GLU A 165 18.74 10.35 -0.62
CA GLU A 165 19.95 9.70 -1.15
C GLU A 165 19.71 8.20 -1.42
N LYS A 166 18.82 7.57 -0.65
CA LYS A 166 18.32 6.22 -0.88
C LYS A 166 16.83 6.27 -1.18
N THR A 167 16.36 5.26 -1.90
CA THR A 167 14.92 5.02 -2.10
C THR A 167 14.54 3.76 -1.36
N VAL A 168 13.64 3.88 -0.37
CA VAL A 168 13.16 2.77 0.45
C VAL A 168 11.64 2.73 0.39
N SER A 169 11.07 1.54 0.23
CA SER A 169 9.64 1.31 0.36
C SER A 169 9.36 0.39 1.55
N TYR A 170 8.45 0.83 2.42
CA TYR A 170 7.84 0.01 3.45
C TYR A 170 6.48 -0.45 2.92
N ASN A 171 6.18 -1.73 3.09
CA ASN A 171 4.87 -2.26 2.72
C ASN A 171 4.10 -2.61 3.98
N ASP A 172 2.77 -2.65 3.87
CA ASP A 172 1.86 -3.08 4.94
C ASP A 172 1.97 -2.25 6.24
N VAL A 173 2.29 -0.96 6.11
CA VAL A 173 2.41 -0.02 7.23
C VAL A 173 1.04 0.25 7.82
N LEU A 174 0.89 0.00 9.12
CA LEU A 174 -0.38 0.15 9.83
C LEU A 174 -0.74 1.63 10.03
N VAL A 175 -1.94 2.01 9.61
CA VAL A 175 -2.56 3.30 9.91
C VAL A 175 -3.25 3.23 11.27
N ARG A 176 -2.95 4.20 12.14
CA ARG A 176 -3.59 4.37 13.45
C ARG A 176 -4.24 5.75 13.52
N LEU A 177 -5.56 5.79 13.60
CA LEU A 177 -6.26 7.06 13.69
C LEU A 177 -6.10 7.69 15.06
N VAL A 178 -5.80 8.98 15.07
CA VAL A 178 -5.73 9.80 16.27
C VAL A 178 -6.73 10.96 16.18
N SER A 179 -7.35 11.30 17.32
CA SER A 179 -8.32 12.40 17.41
C SER A 179 -7.65 13.77 17.53
N ALA A 180 -6.39 13.79 17.98
CA ALA A 180 -5.58 14.98 18.17
C ALA A 180 -4.08 14.60 18.07
N GLY A 181 -3.22 15.58 17.78
CA GLY A 181 -1.79 15.37 17.57
C GLY A 181 -1.38 15.75 16.16
N MET A 182 -0.38 15.06 15.63
CA MET A 182 0.14 15.27 14.27
C MET A 182 0.10 13.97 13.48
N THR A 183 -0.15 14.10 12.18
CA THR A 183 0.02 12.99 11.24
C THR A 183 1.51 12.76 11.02
N GLU A 184 1.99 11.58 11.40
CA GLU A 184 3.43 11.28 11.48
C GLU A 184 3.69 9.78 11.20
N PHE A 185 4.70 9.49 10.39
CA PHE A 185 5.18 8.15 10.10
C PHE A 185 6.34 7.81 11.04
N HIS A 186 6.11 6.86 11.94
CA HIS A 186 7.04 6.50 12.99
C HIS A 186 7.88 5.29 12.57
N ILE A 187 9.20 5.46 12.62
CA ILE A 187 10.21 4.42 12.40
C ILE A 187 11.27 4.47 13.49
N ASP A 188 11.99 3.37 13.70
CA ASP A 188 13.13 3.35 14.62
C ASP A 188 14.42 3.92 13.98
N THR A 189 15.50 3.98 14.77
CA THR A 189 16.79 4.48 14.28
C THR A 189 17.45 3.60 13.23
N ASP A 190 17.27 2.28 13.26
CA ASP A 190 17.86 1.38 12.27
C ASP A 190 17.15 1.57 10.92
N GLU A 191 15.82 1.65 10.94
CA GLU A 191 14.96 1.94 9.80
C GLU A 191 15.29 3.30 9.16
N ALA A 192 15.47 4.32 9.98
CA ALA A 192 15.86 5.65 9.51
C ALA A 192 17.27 5.66 8.89
N ASN A 193 18.25 5.01 9.53
CA ASN A 193 19.61 4.87 8.99
C ASN A 193 19.64 4.08 7.67
N ALA A 194 18.81 3.04 7.58
CA ALA A 194 18.66 2.25 6.36
C ALA A 194 18.13 3.12 5.21
N ALA A 195 17.14 3.99 5.49
CA ALA A 195 16.56 4.91 4.54
C ALA A 195 17.36 6.21 4.31
N GLY A 196 18.30 6.55 5.18
CA GLY A 196 19.09 7.78 5.11
C GLY A 196 18.24 9.03 5.32
N VAL A 197 17.39 9.04 6.35
CA VAL A 197 16.47 10.14 6.66
C VAL A 197 16.58 10.59 8.11
N ASP A 198 16.20 11.84 8.36
CA ASP A 198 16.12 12.48 9.66
C ASP A 198 14.67 12.79 10.08
N THR A 199 14.47 13.10 11.36
CA THR A 199 13.15 13.54 11.85
C THR A 199 12.78 14.87 11.18
N GLY A 200 11.56 14.95 10.65
CA GLY A 200 11.10 16.11 9.90
C GLY A 200 11.20 15.95 8.38
N ASP A 201 11.92 14.94 7.89
CA ASP A 201 11.86 14.57 6.48
C ASP A 201 10.47 14.08 6.08
N LEU A 202 10.20 14.03 4.78
CA LEU A 202 8.89 13.66 4.24
C LEU A 202 8.93 12.26 3.63
N ALA A 203 7.92 11.47 3.94
CA ALA A 203 7.61 10.23 3.25
C ALA A 203 6.29 10.36 2.48
N LEU A 204 6.12 9.53 1.47
CA LEU A 204 4.89 9.48 0.66
C LEU A 204 4.06 8.26 1.05
N ILE A 205 2.81 8.49 1.43
CA ILE A 205 1.80 7.44 1.57
C ILE A 205 1.42 6.96 0.17
N LYS A 206 1.83 5.72 -0.15
CA LYS A 206 1.37 4.96 -1.31
C LYS A 206 0.13 4.19 -0.91
N HIS A 207 -1.03 4.75 -1.25
CA HIS A 207 -2.28 3.99 -1.19
C HIS A 207 -2.54 3.33 -2.56
N LYS A 208 -3.25 2.19 -2.58
CA LYS A 208 -3.66 1.46 -3.80
C LYS A 208 -4.24 2.37 -4.89
N GLU A 209 -4.76 3.53 -4.48
CA GLU A 209 -5.36 4.50 -5.39
C GLU A 209 -4.37 5.47 -6.04
N ILE A 210 -3.21 5.81 -5.50
CA ILE A 210 -2.48 7.00 -5.98
C ILE A 210 -0.99 6.88 -5.71
N VAL A 211 -0.18 6.53 -6.72
CA VAL A 211 1.13 7.15 -6.99
C VAL A 211 1.52 6.85 -8.43
N ILE A 212 1.63 7.88 -9.26
CA ILE A 212 2.23 7.74 -10.59
C ILE A 212 3.47 8.59 -10.67
N LYS A 213 4.52 7.98 -11.22
CA LYS A 213 5.70 8.67 -11.74
C LYS A 213 5.31 9.31 -13.07
N ASP A 214 5.41 10.63 -13.18
CA ASP A 214 5.54 11.22 -14.52
C ASP A 214 6.86 10.71 -15.18
N GLY A 215 7.06 10.97 -16.47
CA GLY A 215 8.29 10.58 -17.17
C GLY A 215 9.58 11.19 -16.59
N LEU A 216 9.47 12.02 -15.56
CA LEU A 216 10.56 12.68 -14.82
C LEU A 216 10.68 12.17 -13.37
N GLY A 217 9.83 11.24 -12.94
CA GLY A 217 9.84 10.64 -11.60
C GLY A 217 9.04 11.39 -10.53
N ASN A 218 8.33 12.47 -10.88
CA ASN A 218 7.49 13.22 -9.96
C ASN A 218 6.19 12.47 -9.65
N ILE A 219 5.70 12.65 -8.43
CA ILE A 219 4.43 12.05 -7.98
C ILE A 219 3.29 12.95 -8.42
N ARG A 220 2.31 12.40 -9.15
CA ARG A 220 1.05 13.08 -9.44
C ARG A 220 -0.12 12.42 -8.74
N GLU A 221 -0.93 13.23 -8.07
CA GLU A 221 -2.25 12.81 -7.60
C GLU A 221 -3.17 12.63 -8.81
N VAL A 222 -3.78 11.45 -8.96
CA VAL A 222 -4.78 11.25 -10.02
C VAL A 222 -6.10 11.93 -9.68
N ASP A 223 -6.33 12.18 -8.39
CA ASP A 223 -7.47 12.93 -7.89
C ASP A 223 -7.39 14.43 -8.27
N ALA A 224 -6.18 14.98 -8.49
CA ALA A 224 -6.01 16.34 -9.02
C ALA A 224 -6.60 16.49 -10.44
N ASP A 225 -6.70 15.38 -11.18
CA ASP A 225 -7.27 15.37 -12.52
C ASP A 225 -8.82 15.21 -12.53
N ASN A 226 -9.52 15.22 -11.37
CA ASN A 226 -10.98 15.02 -11.31
C ASN A 226 -11.45 13.75 -12.07
N ILE A 227 -10.65 12.69 -12.07
CA ILE A 227 -10.98 11.49 -12.85
C ILE A 227 -12.00 10.65 -12.10
N ARG A 228 -13.21 10.56 -12.66
CA ARG A 228 -14.32 9.76 -12.11
C ARG A 228 -14.43 8.44 -12.84
N PHE A 229 -14.83 7.39 -12.13
CA PHE A 229 -15.12 6.08 -12.70
C PHE A 229 -16.61 5.83 -12.67
N VAL A 230 -17.18 5.47 -13.82
CA VAL A 230 -18.60 5.22 -13.97
C VAL A 230 -18.78 3.84 -14.58
N GLN A 231 -19.54 2.98 -13.91
CA GLN A 231 -19.98 1.70 -14.45
C GLN A 231 -21.06 1.94 -15.52
N SER A 232 -20.98 1.20 -16.63
CA SER A 232 -21.97 1.24 -17.71
C SER A 232 -23.37 0.89 -17.19
N LYS A 233 -24.36 1.68 -17.61
CA LYS A 233 -25.79 1.42 -17.35
C LYS A 233 -26.47 0.64 -18.49
N GLY A 234 -25.70 0.20 -19.48
CA GLY A 234 -26.17 -0.54 -20.65
C GLY A 234 -25.93 0.21 -21.97
N PRO A 235 -26.30 -0.40 -23.13
CA PRO A 235 -25.88 0.11 -24.44
C PRO A 235 -26.42 1.48 -24.85
N GLN A 236 -27.49 1.93 -24.18
CA GLN A 236 -28.10 3.25 -24.44
C GLN A 236 -27.44 4.37 -23.61
N ASP A 237 -26.54 4.03 -22.69
CA ASP A 237 -25.81 5.02 -21.90
C ASP A 237 -24.79 5.77 -22.78
N ARG A 238 -24.77 7.10 -22.65
CA ARG A 238 -23.88 7.96 -23.43
C ARG A 238 -22.42 7.59 -23.19
N TYR A 239 -22.04 7.33 -21.94
CA TYR A 239 -20.65 7.00 -21.60
C TYR A 239 -20.25 5.63 -22.16
N PHE A 240 -21.17 4.67 -22.22
CA PHE A 240 -20.93 3.39 -22.87
C PHE A 240 -20.62 3.59 -24.36
N GLN A 241 -21.44 4.34 -25.09
CA GLN A 241 -21.22 4.60 -26.52
C GLN A 241 -19.89 5.30 -26.78
N GLU A 242 -19.52 6.26 -25.93
CA GLU A 242 -18.24 6.96 -26.01
C GLU A 242 -17.05 6.05 -25.65
N GLY A 243 -17.19 5.19 -24.65
CA GLY A 243 -16.20 4.17 -24.28
C GLY A 243 -15.93 3.18 -25.42
N MET A 244 -16.99 2.67 -26.06
CA MET A 244 -16.84 1.77 -27.23
C MET A 244 -16.12 2.46 -28.40
N ARG A 245 -16.36 3.76 -28.60
CA ARG A 245 -15.63 4.55 -29.60
C ARG A 245 -14.13 4.61 -29.28
N ILE A 246 -13.76 4.79 -28.01
CA ILE A 246 -12.36 4.81 -27.57
C ILE A 246 -11.69 3.46 -27.79
N LEU A 247 -12.34 2.34 -27.43
CA LEU A 247 -11.81 1.00 -27.70
C LEU A 247 -11.47 0.83 -29.18
N ARG A 248 -12.37 1.21 -30.08
CA ARG A 248 -12.13 1.13 -31.52
C ARG A 248 -10.92 1.97 -31.96
N THR A 249 -10.77 3.18 -31.40
CA THR A 249 -9.62 4.05 -31.74
C THR A 249 -8.30 3.50 -31.21
N VAL A 250 -8.31 2.79 -30.07
CA VAL A 250 -7.08 2.28 -29.44
C VAL A 250 -6.69 0.89 -29.95
N PHE A 251 -7.65 0.02 -30.24
CA PHE A 251 -7.42 -1.39 -30.58
C PHE A 251 -7.78 -1.75 -32.03
N GLU A 252 -8.24 -0.79 -32.84
CA GLU A 252 -8.57 -0.99 -34.26
C GLU A 252 -9.63 -2.08 -34.55
N TYR A 253 -10.57 -2.30 -33.61
CA TYR A 253 -11.59 -3.34 -33.75
C TYR A 253 -12.51 -3.19 -34.96
N SER A 254 -12.90 -4.35 -35.50
CA SER A 254 -13.92 -4.53 -36.53
C SER A 254 -15.34 -4.29 -35.99
N ALA A 255 -16.30 -4.09 -36.90
CA ALA A 255 -17.71 -3.89 -36.53
C ALA A 255 -18.35 -5.13 -35.85
N SER A 256 -17.87 -6.34 -36.16
CA SER A 256 -18.36 -7.58 -35.55
C SER A 256 -17.94 -7.71 -34.08
N GLU A 257 -16.70 -7.35 -33.75
CA GLU A 257 -16.20 -7.38 -32.37
C GLU A 257 -16.97 -6.36 -31.49
N GLN A 258 -17.32 -5.20 -32.06
CA GLN A 258 -18.16 -4.22 -31.36
C GLN A 258 -19.55 -4.76 -31.05
N GLN A 259 -20.15 -5.49 -31.99
CA GLN A 259 -21.46 -6.10 -31.79
C GLN A 259 -21.41 -7.16 -30.69
N GLU A 260 -20.33 -7.94 -30.64
CA GLU A 260 -20.09 -8.94 -29.60
C GLU A 260 -19.96 -8.30 -28.20
N MET A 261 -19.15 -7.25 -28.05
CA MET A 261 -19.04 -6.53 -26.78
C MET A 261 -20.38 -5.92 -26.32
N THR A 262 -21.15 -5.38 -27.26
CA THR A 262 -22.49 -4.86 -26.96
C THR A 262 -23.43 -5.97 -26.52
N GLN A 263 -23.35 -7.13 -27.17
CA GLN A 263 -24.14 -8.30 -26.83
C GLN A 263 -23.78 -8.86 -25.45
N LYS A 264 -22.49 -8.90 -25.09
CA LYS A 264 -21.99 -9.28 -23.75
C LYS A 264 -22.62 -8.43 -22.64
N VAL A 265 -22.75 -7.11 -22.86
CA VAL A 265 -23.43 -6.22 -21.89
C VAL A 265 -24.92 -6.53 -21.77
N LEU A 266 -25.59 -6.79 -22.89
CA LEU A 266 -27.02 -7.14 -22.90
C LEU A 266 -27.29 -8.50 -22.26
N ASP A 267 -26.40 -9.46 -22.47
CA ASP A 267 -26.50 -10.84 -21.98
C ASP A 267 -25.88 -11.03 -20.59
N ASN A 268 -25.41 -9.96 -19.94
CA ASN A 268 -24.78 -10.05 -18.62
C ASN A 268 -25.64 -10.80 -17.59
N GLY A 269 -26.96 -10.58 -17.61
CA GLY A 269 -27.92 -11.30 -16.76
C GLY A 269 -28.06 -12.80 -17.05
N LYS A 270 -27.58 -13.28 -18.21
CA LYS A 270 -27.57 -14.70 -18.60
C LYS A 270 -26.24 -15.39 -18.26
N MET A 271 -25.20 -14.64 -17.90
CA MET A 271 -23.87 -15.17 -17.58
C MET A 271 -23.73 -15.67 -16.13
N VAL A 272 -24.78 -15.55 -15.31
CA VAL A 272 -24.80 -15.94 -13.88
C VAL A 272 -24.31 -17.39 -13.71
N PRO A 273 -23.36 -17.67 -12.79
CA PRO A 273 -22.86 -16.78 -11.74
C PRO A 273 -21.72 -15.84 -12.16
N ASN A 274 -21.23 -15.93 -13.40
CA ASN A 274 -20.24 -14.99 -13.93
C ASN A 274 -20.91 -13.63 -14.22
N GLN A 275 -20.13 -12.56 -14.16
CA GLN A 275 -20.63 -11.21 -14.42
C GLN A 275 -19.62 -10.44 -15.26
N TYR A 276 -20.12 -9.68 -16.23
CA TYR A 276 -19.35 -8.77 -17.05
C TYR A 276 -19.55 -7.33 -16.61
N TYR A 277 -18.47 -6.57 -16.60
CA TYR A 277 -18.46 -5.17 -16.21
C TYR A 277 -17.73 -4.34 -17.25
N ILE A 278 -18.28 -3.15 -17.49
CA ILE A 278 -17.61 -2.11 -18.27
C ILE A 278 -17.61 -0.84 -17.46
N PHE A 279 -16.42 -0.27 -17.31
CA PHE A 279 -16.18 0.97 -16.61
C PHE A 279 -15.62 1.99 -17.58
N MET A 280 -15.97 3.24 -17.35
CA MET A 280 -15.44 4.40 -18.06
C MET A 280 -14.67 5.27 -17.06
N ALA A 281 -13.50 5.76 -17.46
CA ALA A 281 -12.77 6.81 -16.77
C ALA A 281 -13.10 8.16 -17.42
N LEU A 282 -13.48 9.16 -16.62
CA LEU A 282 -13.95 10.46 -17.09
C LEU A 282 -13.14 11.61 -16.51
N GLU A 283 -12.69 12.56 -17.32
CA GLU A 283 -12.17 13.86 -16.88
C GLU A 283 -13.16 14.96 -17.29
N LYS A 284 -13.74 15.69 -16.32
CA LYS A 284 -14.71 16.77 -16.58
C LYS A 284 -15.83 16.35 -17.57
N ASP A 285 -16.41 15.17 -17.34
CA ASP A 285 -17.46 14.52 -18.16
C ASP A 285 -17.06 14.00 -19.55
N LYS A 286 -15.81 14.18 -19.98
CA LYS A 286 -15.26 13.53 -21.18
C LYS A 286 -14.79 12.13 -20.83
N VAL A 287 -15.18 11.11 -21.61
CA VAL A 287 -14.62 9.76 -21.43
C VAL A 287 -13.19 9.76 -21.95
N ILE A 288 -12.25 9.37 -21.10
CA ILE A 288 -10.81 9.33 -21.39
C ILE A 288 -10.23 7.92 -21.36
N GLY A 289 -10.99 6.95 -20.85
CA GLY A 289 -10.58 5.56 -20.79
C GLY A 289 -11.74 4.62 -20.58
N VAL A 290 -11.50 3.35 -20.85
CA VAL A 290 -12.49 2.28 -20.71
C VAL A 290 -11.81 0.98 -20.28
N ALA A 291 -12.46 0.25 -19.39
CA ALA A 291 -12.04 -1.05 -18.91
C ALA A 291 -13.20 -2.05 -19.00
N CYS A 292 -12.91 -3.24 -19.53
CA CYS A 292 -13.85 -4.34 -19.70
C CYS A 292 -13.29 -5.56 -18.97
N PHE A 293 -14.07 -6.14 -18.07
CA PHE A 293 -13.60 -7.22 -17.21
C PHE A 293 -14.72 -8.12 -16.71
N TYR A 294 -14.37 -9.35 -16.38
CA TYR A 294 -15.30 -10.38 -15.91
C TYR A 294 -14.97 -10.83 -14.49
N TRP A 295 -16.00 -11.24 -13.78
CA TRP A 295 -15.90 -12.11 -12.61
C TRP A 295 -16.14 -13.56 -13.03
N MET A 296 -15.17 -14.44 -12.73
CA MET A 296 -15.25 -15.88 -12.98
C MET A 296 -15.49 -16.62 -11.66
N HIS A 297 -16.75 -16.75 -11.27
CA HIS A 297 -17.15 -17.22 -9.93
C HIS A 297 -16.56 -18.58 -9.55
N ARG A 298 -16.50 -19.54 -10.49
CA ARG A 298 -15.95 -20.89 -10.20
C ARG A 298 -14.45 -20.89 -9.92
N ALA A 299 -13.73 -19.95 -10.51
CA ALA A 299 -12.28 -19.82 -10.36
C ALA A 299 -11.89 -18.87 -9.23
N CYS A 300 -12.84 -18.08 -8.69
CA CYS A 300 -12.57 -16.97 -7.77
C CYS A 300 -11.57 -15.95 -8.34
N LEU A 301 -11.58 -15.76 -9.66
CA LEU A 301 -10.66 -14.86 -10.37
C LEU A 301 -11.43 -13.83 -11.19
N ALA A 302 -10.85 -12.64 -11.32
CA ALA A 302 -11.28 -11.69 -12.33
C ALA A 302 -10.51 -11.90 -13.65
N TYR A 303 -11.11 -11.54 -14.78
CA TYR A 303 -10.46 -11.50 -16.08
C TYR A 303 -10.54 -10.08 -16.67
N LEU A 304 -9.42 -9.40 -16.80
CA LEU A 304 -9.32 -8.08 -17.43
C LEU A 304 -9.05 -8.26 -18.94
N GLU A 305 -10.13 -8.25 -19.71
CA GLU A 305 -10.15 -8.35 -21.17
C GLU A 305 -9.49 -7.09 -21.77
N HIS A 306 -10.01 -5.91 -21.43
CA HIS A 306 -9.50 -4.65 -21.97
C HIS A 306 -9.32 -3.59 -20.89
N ILE A 307 -8.23 -2.83 -21.01
CA ILE A 307 -8.05 -1.56 -20.31
C ILE A 307 -7.33 -0.60 -21.25
N CYS A 308 -7.90 0.57 -21.50
CA CYS A 308 -7.24 1.57 -22.31
C CYS A 308 -7.53 2.99 -21.86
N ILE A 309 -6.55 3.85 -22.16
CA ILE A 309 -6.57 5.29 -21.95
C ILE A 309 -6.26 5.94 -23.29
N LEU A 310 -6.99 7.02 -23.61
CA LEU A 310 -6.75 7.84 -24.80
C LEU A 310 -5.27 8.26 -24.88
N PRO A 311 -4.63 8.23 -26.07
CA PRO A 311 -3.20 8.51 -26.22
C PRO A 311 -2.73 9.80 -25.55
N GLU A 312 -3.49 10.90 -25.66
CA GLU A 312 -3.17 12.20 -25.08
C GLU A 312 -3.27 12.25 -23.54
N TYR A 313 -3.81 11.20 -22.92
CA TYR A 313 -3.93 11.00 -21.48
C TYR A 313 -2.94 9.96 -20.92
N ARG A 314 -2.14 9.31 -21.78
CA ARG A 314 -1.16 8.30 -21.35
C ARG A 314 0.04 8.95 -20.64
N ASN A 315 0.84 8.13 -19.96
CA ASN A 315 2.02 8.55 -19.18
C ASN A 315 1.73 9.53 -18.03
N ARG A 316 0.44 9.74 -17.71
CA ARG A 316 -0.05 10.36 -16.47
C ARG A 316 -0.48 9.32 -15.45
N GLY A 317 -0.30 8.03 -15.80
CA GLY A 317 -0.55 6.82 -15.01
C GLY A 317 -2.00 6.55 -14.60
N ILE A 318 -2.93 7.29 -15.20
CA ILE A 318 -4.36 7.05 -15.17
C ILE A 318 -4.69 5.57 -15.40
N GLY A 319 -3.94 4.88 -16.27
CA GLY A 319 -4.11 3.43 -16.51
C GLY A 319 -3.89 2.56 -15.27
N SER A 320 -2.84 2.81 -14.49
CA SER A 320 -2.58 2.08 -13.24
C SER A 320 -3.65 2.38 -12.20
N PHE A 321 -4.05 3.64 -12.07
CA PHE A 321 -5.14 4.03 -11.19
C PHE A 321 -6.47 3.36 -11.57
N PHE A 322 -6.78 3.35 -12.86
CA PHE A 322 -7.98 2.71 -13.35
C PHE A 322 -7.97 1.21 -13.08
N TYR A 323 -6.82 0.55 -13.28
CA TYR A 323 -6.64 -0.85 -12.89
C TYR A 323 -6.94 -1.07 -11.40
N HIS A 324 -6.38 -0.26 -10.49
CA HIS A 324 -6.66 -0.40 -9.06
C HIS A 324 -8.12 -0.13 -8.71
N LYS A 325 -8.81 0.79 -9.40
CA LYS A 325 -10.26 0.99 -9.21
C LYS A 325 -11.08 -0.22 -9.63
N VAL A 326 -10.64 -0.94 -10.67
CA VAL A 326 -11.21 -2.24 -11.04
C VAL A 326 -10.97 -3.26 -9.93
N VAL A 327 -9.75 -3.36 -9.39
CA VAL A 327 -9.42 -4.25 -8.26
C VAL A 327 -10.28 -3.95 -7.04
N SER A 328 -10.32 -2.69 -6.56
CA SER A 328 -11.12 -2.30 -5.40
C SER A 328 -12.61 -2.58 -5.60
N PHE A 329 -13.12 -2.40 -6.83
CA PHE A 329 -14.49 -2.76 -7.15
C PHE A 329 -14.71 -4.28 -7.04
N MET A 330 -13.79 -5.09 -7.54
CA MET A 330 -13.87 -6.55 -7.43
C MET A 330 -13.77 -7.01 -5.98
N GLU A 331 -12.79 -6.55 -5.20
CA GLU A 331 -12.65 -6.87 -3.77
C GLU A 331 -13.93 -6.54 -2.98
N LYS A 332 -14.59 -5.42 -3.31
CA LYS A 332 -15.81 -4.99 -2.63
C LYS A 332 -17.04 -5.84 -2.98
N ASN A 333 -17.18 -6.25 -4.25
CA ASN A 333 -18.38 -6.96 -4.72
C ASN A 333 -18.22 -8.49 -4.70
N HIS A 334 -16.98 -8.97 -4.75
CA HIS A 334 -16.57 -10.38 -4.76
C HIS A 334 -15.39 -10.56 -3.79
N PRO A 335 -15.63 -10.50 -2.47
CA PRO A 335 -14.58 -10.55 -1.45
C PRO A 335 -13.77 -11.86 -1.47
N GLU A 336 -14.25 -12.88 -2.16
CA GLU A 336 -13.54 -14.14 -2.41
C GLU A 336 -12.49 -14.09 -3.52
N ILE A 337 -12.27 -12.92 -4.16
CA ILE A 337 -11.29 -12.78 -5.23
C ILE A 337 -9.88 -13.17 -4.77
N GLU A 338 -9.26 -14.13 -5.48
CA GLU A 338 -7.88 -14.54 -5.23
C GLU A 338 -6.88 -13.79 -6.11
N GLY A 339 -7.29 -13.37 -7.31
CA GLY A 339 -6.41 -12.68 -8.26
C GLY A 339 -7.10 -12.27 -9.54
N MET A 340 -6.31 -11.67 -10.44
CA MET A 340 -6.75 -11.23 -11.77
C MET A 340 -5.91 -11.89 -12.86
N LEU A 341 -6.59 -12.37 -13.90
CA LEU A 341 -5.99 -12.69 -15.19
C LEU A 341 -6.09 -11.49 -16.11
N LEU A 342 -5.02 -11.21 -16.85
CA LEU A 342 -4.84 -10.01 -17.65
C LEU A 342 -4.52 -10.40 -19.08
N GLU A 343 -5.28 -9.87 -20.02
CA GLU A 343 -5.10 -10.13 -21.43
C GLU A 343 -4.02 -9.22 -22.05
N VAL A 344 -3.07 -9.83 -22.76
CA VAL A 344 -2.05 -9.15 -23.55
C VAL A 344 -2.05 -9.71 -24.97
N SER A 345 -2.49 -8.90 -25.94
CA SER A 345 -2.37 -9.25 -27.36
C SER A 345 -0.91 -9.29 -27.81
N GLN A 346 -0.59 -10.25 -28.68
CA GLN A 346 0.74 -10.51 -29.24
C GLN A 346 1.00 -9.88 -30.60
N THR A 347 0.10 -9.06 -31.13
CA THR A 347 0.35 -8.30 -32.34
C THR A 347 1.46 -7.24 -32.10
N ARG A 348 2.34 -7.07 -33.10
CA ARG A 348 3.69 -6.48 -32.98
C ARG A 348 3.77 -5.02 -32.49
N GLU A 349 2.68 -4.26 -32.46
CA GLU A 349 2.68 -2.87 -31.98
C GLU A 349 1.99 -2.77 -30.61
N GLY A 350 2.78 -2.87 -29.54
CA GLY A 350 2.31 -2.60 -28.17
C GLY A 350 2.41 -3.76 -27.17
N LEU A 351 2.80 -4.98 -27.61
CA LEU A 351 3.04 -6.13 -26.72
C LEU A 351 3.98 -5.76 -25.56
N ASP A 352 5.14 -5.18 -25.85
CA ASP A 352 6.12 -4.84 -24.82
C ASP A 352 5.56 -3.80 -23.83
N ALA A 353 4.89 -2.76 -24.31
CA ALA A 353 4.35 -1.71 -23.45
C ALA A 353 3.26 -2.24 -22.51
N ARG A 354 2.34 -3.09 -22.99
CA ARG A 354 1.24 -3.65 -22.18
C ARG A 354 1.74 -4.72 -21.22
N LYS A 355 2.67 -5.57 -21.65
CA LYS A 355 3.36 -6.53 -20.78
C LYS A 355 4.13 -5.79 -19.68
N HIS A 356 4.92 -4.78 -20.02
CA HIS A 356 5.64 -3.97 -19.03
C HIS A 356 4.70 -3.25 -18.06
N PHE A 357 3.57 -2.73 -18.56
CA PHE A 357 2.55 -2.13 -17.71
C PHE A 357 2.05 -3.11 -16.63
N PHE A 358 1.70 -4.34 -17.00
CA PHE A 358 1.24 -5.34 -16.04
C PHE A 358 2.35 -5.90 -15.15
N LEU A 359 3.58 -6.06 -15.65
CA LEU A 359 4.74 -6.41 -14.82
C LEU A 359 4.98 -5.37 -13.72
N ASN A 360 4.84 -4.08 -14.03
CA ASN A 360 4.97 -3.00 -13.06
C ASN A 360 3.84 -2.99 -12.01
N LEU A 361 2.71 -3.60 -12.32
CA LEU A 361 1.62 -3.84 -11.37
C LEU A 361 1.84 -5.12 -10.54
N GLY A 362 2.94 -5.84 -10.74
CA GLY A 362 3.27 -7.09 -10.03
C GLY A 362 2.66 -8.35 -10.66
N ALA A 363 2.15 -8.27 -11.89
CA ALA A 363 1.66 -9.44 -12.61
C ALA A 363 2.81 -10.31 -13.11
N ILE A 364 2.56 -11.60 -13.28
CA ILE A 364 3.49 -12.59 -13.80
C ILE A 364 2.96 -13.19 -15.11
N PRO A 365 3.80 -13.45 -16.13
CA PRO A 365 3.38 -14.16 -17.33
C PRO A 365 2.90 -15.58 -17.00
N VAL A 366 1.83 -16.02 -17.65
CA VAL A 366 1.33 -17.40 -17.54
C VAL A 366 1.75 -18.16 -18.79
N ASP A 367 2.53 -19.23 -18.62
CA ASP A 367 2.82 -20.15 -19.71
C ASP A 367 1.63 -21.08 -19.93
N THR A 368 0.82 -20.77 -20.93
CA THR A 368 -0.38 -21.55 -21.26
C THR A 368 -0.05 -22.94 -21.81
N ASN A 369 1.17 -23.17 -22.33
CA ASN A 369 1.61 -24.49 -22.82
C ASN A 369 1.80 -25.50 -21.70
N PHE A 370 1.96 -25.04 -20.46
CA PHE A 370 2.10 -25.90 -19.29
C PHE A 370 0.81 -26.67 -18.96
N TYR A 371 -0.35 -26.23 -19.48
CA TYR A 371 -1.64 -26.80 -19.13
C TYR A 371 -2.11 -27.84 -20.18
N PRO A 372 -2.52 -29.05 -19.75
CA PRO A 372 -2.60 -30.25 -20.60
C PRO A 372 -3.81 -30.32 -21.57
N SER A 373 -4.39 -29.20 -22.00
CA SER A 373 -5.63 -29.22 -22.77
C SER A 373 -5.43 -28.92 -24.26
N ASP A 374 -5.63 -29.93 -25.11
CA ASP A 374 -5.71 -29.82 -26.58
C ASP A 374 -6.87 -28.93 -27.09
N ARG A 375 -7.80 -28.55 -26.19
CA ARG A 375 -8.90 -27.60 -26.48
C ARG A 375 -8.44 -26.14 -26.46
N LEU A 376 -7.16 -25.88 -26.14
CA LEU A 376 -6.61 -24.55 -25.95
C LEU A 376 -5.78 -24.13 -27.16
N LYS A 377 -6.47 -23.63 -28.16
CA LYS A 377 -5.88 -22.57 -28.99
C LYS A 377 -6.66 -21.31 -28.70
N LEU A 378 -6.46 -20.71 -27.52
CA LEU A 378 -6.52 -19.24 -27.45
C LEU A 378 -5.69 -18.77 -28.65
N GLY A 379 -6.25 -17.91 -29.51
CA GLY A 379 -5.66 -17.58 -30.81
C GLY A 379 -4.14 -17.36 -30.67
N GLN A 380 -3.36 -17.72 -31.69
CA GLN A 380 -1.88 -17.71 -31.66
C GLN A 380 -1.25 -16.35 -31.29
N GLU A 381 -2.08 -15.33 -31.03
CA GLU A 381 -1.74 -13.96 -30.76
C GLU A 381 -2.15 -13.49 -29.35
N LEU A 382 -2.37 -14.38 -28.36
CA LEU A 382 -2.80 -13.97 -27.01
C LEU A 382 -1.92 -14.53 -25.89
N MET A 383 -1.45 -13.64 -25.01
CA MET A 383 -0.71 -13.97 -23.79
C MET A 383 -1.57 -13.63 -22.57
N LEU A 384 -1.58 -14.53 -21.59
CA LEU A 384 -2.18 -14.29 -20.29
C LEU A 384 -1.10 -13.90 -19.27
N MET A 385 -1.41 -12.94 -18.42
CA MET A 385 -0.66 -12.65 -17.21
C MET A 385 -1.56 -12.83 -16.00
N PHE A 386 -0.98 -13.21 -14.87
CA PHE A 386 -1.69 -13.41 -13.61
C PHE A 386 -1.14 -12.45 -12.56
N LYS A 387 -2.04 -11.75 -11.88
CA LYS A 387 -1.71 -10.89 -10.74
C LYS A 387 -2.42 -11.44 -9.50
N PRO A 388 -1.68 -11.98 -8.51
CA PRO A 388 -2.29 -12.38 -7.25
C PRO A 388 -2.75 -11.15 -6.46
N GLU A 389 -3.97 -11.19 -5.92
CA GLU A 389 -4.49 -10.14 -5.01
C GLU A 389 -4.50 -10.57 -3.54
N THR A 390 -4.20 -11.85 -3.27
CA THR A 390 -4.02 -12.38 -1.92
C THR A 390 -2.69 -13.14 -1.82
N VAL A 391 -2.15 -13.26 -0.61
CA VAL A 391 -0.89 -13.98 -0.35
C VAL A 391 -1.02 -15.48 -0.69
N ASP A 392 -2.22 -16.04 -0.50
CA ASP A 392 -2.50 -17.45 -0.72
C ASP A 392 -2.96 -17.77 -2.15
N ALA A 393 -3.06 -16.77 -3.03
CA ALA A 393 -3.57 -16.90 -4.39
C ALA A 393 -2.79 -17.97 -5.18
N ARG A 394 -3.52 -18.89 -5.82
CA ARG A 394 -2.90 -19.97 -6.62
C ARG A 394 -3.46 -20.00 -8.02
N LEU A 395 -2.58 -20.24 -9.00
CA LEU A 395 -2.98 -20.55 -10.37
C LEU A 395 -2.51 -21.97 -10.72
N ASN A 396 -3.23 -22.97 -10.21
CA ASN A 396 -2.93 -24.38 -10.48
C ASN A 396 -3.74 -24.90 -11.67
N THR A 397 -3.44 -26.13 -12.12
CA THR A 397 -4.12 -26.76 -13.27
C THR A 397 -5.63 -26.79 -13.13
N ALA A 398 -6.16 -27.14 -11.95
CA ALA A 398 -7.60 -27.21 -11.72
C ALA A 398 -8.28 -25.84 -11.81
N ILE A 399 -7.64 -24.78 -11.31
CA ILE A 399 -8.14 -23.40 -11.43
C ILE A 399 -8.09 -22.96 -12.90
N MET A 400 -6.98 -23.23 -13.60
CA MET A 400 -6.86 -22.90 -15.01
C MET A 400 -7.90 -23.62 -15.88
N GLU A 401 -8.20 -24.89 -15.62
CA GLU A 401 -9.29 -25.58 -16.33
C GLU A 401 -10.63 -24.86 -16.18
N LYS A 402 -10.96 -24.36 -14.98
CA LYS A 402 -12.19 -23.59 -14.72
C LYS A 402 -12.18 -22.23 -15.42
N VAL A 403 -11.04 -21.53 -15.39
CA VAL A 403 -10.83 -20.26 -16.11
C VAL A 403 -11.11 -20.50 -17.59
N LEU A 404 -10.50 -21.51 -18.17
CA LEU A 404 -10.56 -21.78 -19.60
C LEU A 404 -11.96 -22.22 -20.04
N GLN A 405 -12.65 -23.04 -19.24
CA GLN A 405 -14.06 -23.36 -19.47
C GLN A 405 -14.93 -22.10 -19.48
N THR A 406 -14.61 -21.11 -18.65
CA THR A 406 -15.32 -19.83 -18.59
C THR A 406 -14.97 -18.96 -19.79
N LEU A 407 -13.69 -18.86 -20.15
CA LEU A 407 -13.24 -18.08 -21.31
C LEU A 407 -13.82 -18.60 -22.63
N VAL A 408 -13.93 -19.92 -22.84
CA VAL A 408 -14.55 -20.50 -24.06
C VAL A 408 -16.05 -20.18 -24.17
N GLN A 409 -16.72 -19.81 -23.07
CA GLN A 409 -18.12 -19.40 -23.10
C GLN A 409 -18.28 -17.90 -23.36
N ILE A 410 -17.21 -17.13 -23.20
CA ILE A 410 -17.22 -15.67 -23.16
C ILE A 410 -16.48 -15.07 -24.37
N LEU A 411 -15.40 -15.70 -24.83
CA LEU A 411 -14.71 -15.43 -26.09
C LEU A 411 -15.26 -16.36 -27.17
#